data_AF-A0A2N9MDP8-F1
#
_entry.id   AF-A0A2N9MDP8-F1
#
_cell.length_a   1.000
_cell.length_b   1.000
_cell.length_c   1.000
_cell.angle_alpha   90.00
_cell.angle_beta   90.00
_cell.angle_gamma   90.00
#
_symmetry.space_group_name_H-M   'P 1'
#
loop_
_entity.id
_entity.type
_entity.pdbx_description
1 polymer ?
#
loop_
_entity_poly.entity_id
_entity_poly.type
_entity_poly.pdbx_seq_one_letter_code
_entity_poly.pdbx_strand_id
1 'polypeptide(L)'
;MKYFEIDPVPSFPRPCVRVWDAHHNGLLSGLLLALIFWYSPAGCLAQAGPGNQVSQASPPRKSSLDAMREKRARANPTYSTAIQQNRDPHEFLLEKEAALNPPGPIQHRLLAYAAKAALEAGEKEKARSYANEALAGAAEMAAFYKGLKYTAPRRFGGIPAADYYGNFVLGRLALLDGDIRSAERYLIASGKADGEGDAVLSSYGPNLSLALEVLKHGDDQSREAVLQFLDEIKVFWNSKPSYYDQWKAQIVAGEMPNFEAVGPNLYN
;
A
#
# COMPACT_ATOMS: atom_id res chain seq x y z
N MET A 1 -13.79 -13.14 53.95
CA MET A 1 -13.35 -14.41 53.35
C MET A 1 -14.56 -15.14 52.78
N LYS A 2 -14.74 -15.05 51.46
CA LYS A 2 -15.61 -15.92 50.66
C LYS A 2 -14.90 -16.12 49.32
N TYR A 3 -14.59 -17.37 49.01
CA TYR A 3 -13.90 -17.80 47.81
C TYR A 3 -14.83 -17.69 46.60
N PHE A 4 -14.34 -17.17 45.48
CA PHE A 4 -15.00 -17.28 44.17
C PHE A 4 -14.40 -18.48 43.44
N GLU A 5 -15.26 -19.44 43.12
CA GLU A 5 -14.99 -20.57 42.23
C GLU A 5 -14.68 -20.07 40.82
N ILE A 6 -13.68 -20.70 40.19
CA ILE A 6 -13.28 -20.45 38.80
C ILE A 6 -13.79 -21.64 37.99
N ASP A 7 -14.70 -21.38 37.04
CA ASP A 7 -15.18 -22.39 36.10
C ASP A 7 -14.08 -22.78 35.08
N PRO A 8 -13.96 -24.06 34.70
CA PRO A 8 -12.95 -24.52 33.75
C PRO A 8 -13.33 -24.21 32.28
N VAL A 9 -12.29 -23.83 31.53
CA VAL A 9 -12.32 -23.49 30.09
C VAL A 9 -12.68 -24.72 29.24
N PRO A 10 -13.58 -24.62 28.24
CA PRO A 10 -13.90 -25.73 27.35
C PRO A 10 -12.79 -25.96 26.30
N SER A 11 -12.35 -27.22 26.20
CA SER A 11 -11.37 -27.74 25.26
C SER A 11 -11.93 -27.88 23.83
N PHE A 12 -11.27 -27.28 22.84
CA PHE A 12 -11.59 -27.47 21.42
C PHE A 12 -10.99 -28.78 20.86
N PRO A 13 -11.75 -29.58 20.08
CA PRO A 13 -11.23 -30.76 19.40
C PRO A 13 -10.50 -30.39 18.08
N ARG A 14 -9.31 -30.97 17.87
CA ARG A 14 -8.59 -30.97 16.58
C ARG A 14 -9.07 -32.14 15.70
N PRO A 15 -9.21 -31.95 14.39
CA PRO A 15 -9.00 -33.05 13.43
C PRO A 15 -7.94 -32.67 12.38
N CYS A 16 -6.82 -33.39 12.35
CA CYS A 16 -6.54 -34.52 11.45
C CYS A 16 -5.86 -34.09 10.14
N VAL A 17 -4.53 -34.10 10.18
CA VAL A 17 -3.65 -34.07 9.00
C VAL A 17 -3.80 -35.40 8.27
N ARG A 18 -4.25 -35.38 7.00
CA ARG A 18 -4.17 -36.55 6.11
C ARG A 18 -2.81 -36.55 5.43
N VAL A 19 -2.01 -37.54 5.79
CA VAL A 19 -0.80 -37.97 5.08
C VAL A 19 -1.22 -38.67 3.78
N TRP A 20 -0.54 -38.33 2.69
CA TRP A 20 -0.66 -38.97 1.38
C TRP A 20 0.20 -40.23 1.37
N ASP A 21 -0.42 -41.40 1.28
CA ASP A 21 0.26 -42.65 0.93
C ASP A 21 -0.18 -43.07 -0.48
N ALA A 22 0.75 -43.06 -1.42
CA ALA A 22 0.62 -43.69 -2.73
C ALA A 22 1.73 -44.75 -2.86
N HIS A 23 1.35 -46.00 -2.61
CA HIS A 23 2.18 -47.17 -2.87
C HIS A 23 1.89 -47.72 -4.28
N HIS A 24 2.97 -47.89 -5.04
CA HIS A 24 3.39 -49.13 -5.73
C HIS A 24 3.03 -49.43 -7.20
N ASN A 25 4.10 -49.93 -7.85
CA ASN A 25 4.23 -50.83 -9.01
C ASN A 25 4.01 -50.21 -10.40
N GLY A 26 4.85 -50.42 -11.41
CA GLY A 26 5.97 -51.34 -11.67
C GLY A 26 6.05 -51.45 -13.21
N LEU A 27 7.18 -51.04 -13.83
CA LEU A 27 8.25 -51.89 -14.35
C LEU A 27 8.02 -52.42 -15.80
N LEU A 28 9.13 -52.38 -16.56
CA LEU A 28 9.42 -52.97 -17.87
C LEU A 28 8.98 -52.14 -19.08
N SER A 29 9.69 -52.01 -20.21
CA SER A 29 11.04 -52.35 -20.70
C SER A 29 11.01 -51.97 -22.18
N GLY A 30 12.12 -51.52 -22.78
CA GLY A 30 12.24 -51.57 -24.26
C GLY A 30 12.94 -50.39 -24.93
N LEU A 31 14.26 -50.48 -25.00
CA LEU A 31 15.10 -49.76 -25.96
C LEU A 31 14.76 -50.19 -27.39
N LEU A 32 14.59 -49.23 -28.32
CA LEU A 32 15.10 -49.36 -29.69
C LEU A 32 15.23 -48.01 -30.40
N LEU A 33 16.46 -47.74 -30.82
CA LEU A 33 16.89 -46.70 -31.75
C LEU A 33 16.25 -46.90 -33.13
N ALA A 34 15.83 -45.81 -33.78
CA ALA A 34 16.06 -45.61 -35.21
C ALA A 34 15.86 -44.14 -35.60
N LEU A 35 16.91 -43.60 -36.20
CA LEU A 35 17.02 -42.30 -36.86
C LEU A 35 16.31 -42.30 -38.24
N ILE A 36 16.18 -41.09 -38.78
CA ILE A 36 16.23 -40.70 -40.22
C ILE A 36 14.93 -40.19 -40.89
N PHE A 37 14.98 -38.87 -41.11
CA PHE A 37 14.70 -38.06 -42.32
C PHE A 37 13.27 -37.76 -42.82
N TRP A 38 13.09 -36.43 -42.98
CA TRP A 38 12.50 -35.70 -44.11
C TRP A 38 11.12 -36.10 -44.61
N TYR A 39 10.16 -35.17 -44.57
CA TYR A 39 9.76 -34.41 -45.76
C TYR A 39 8.77 -33.30 -45.40
N SER A 40 9.09 -32.08 -45.79
CA SER A 40 8.11 -31.02 -46.07
C SER A 40 7.79 -31.09 -47.56
N PRO A 41 6.54 -30.85 -47.97
CA PRO A 41 6.37 -29.85 -49.00
C PRO A 41 5.18 -28.91 -48.76
N ALA A 42 5.51 -27.63 -48.87
CA ALA A 42 4.82 -26.61 -49.65
C ALA A 42 3.31 -26.76 -49.95
N GLY A 43 2.59 -25.69 -49.57
CA GLY A 43 1.84 -24.91 -50.55
C GLY A 43 0.33 -25.13 -50.57
N CYS A 44 -0.41 -24.10 -50.18
CA CYS A 44 -1.55 -23.68 -50.99
C CYS A 44 -1.90 -22.21 -50.77
N LEU A 45 -2.27 -21.60 -51.89
CA LEU A 45 -2.35 -20.18 -52.18
C LEU A 45 -3.60 -19.51 -51.60
N ALA A 46 -3.44 -18.21 -51.41
CA ALA A 46 -4.47 -17.23 -51.12
C ALA A 46 -5.50 -17.07 -52.25
N GLN A 47 -6.73 -16.68 -51.88
CA GLN A 47 -7.55 -15.79 -52.70
C GLN A 47 -8.20 -14.73 -51.80
N ALA A 48 -7.92 -13.48 -52.15
CA ALA A 48 -8.54 -12.28 -51.60
C ALA A 48 -9.79 -11.93 -52.43
N GLY A 49 -10.91 -11.64 -51.75
CA GLY A 49 -12.10 -11.02 -52.33
C GLY A 49 -12.23 -9.56 -51.84
N PRO A 50 -12.76 -8.63 -52.66
CA PRO A 50 -12.81 -7.21 -52.34
C PRO A 50 -14.10 -6.83 -51.61
N GLY A 51 -14.02 -5.84 -50.72
CA GLY A 51 -15.18 -5.10 -50.23
C GLY A 51 -15.33 -5.10 -48.71
N ASN A 52 -14.87 -4.03 -48.07
CA ASN A 52 -15.69 -3.02 -47.39
C ASN A 52 -14.78 -2.24 -46.43
N GLN A 53 -14.18 -1.15 -46.89
CA GLN A 53 -13.49 -0.22 -45.97
C GLN A 53 -14.56 0.60 -45.24
N VAL A 54 -15.02 0.06 -44.12
CA VAL A 54 -15.64 0.87 -43.08
C VAL A 54 -14.57 1.85 -42.60
N SER A 55 -14.79 3.13 -42.82
CA SER A 55 -13.97 4.22 -42.30
C SER A 55 -13.89 4.07 -40.78
N GLN A 56 -12.75 3.54 -40.29
CA GLN A 56 -12.47 3.48 -38.86
C GLN A 56 -12.16 4.91 -38.42
N ALA A 57 -13.15 5.56 -37.80
CA ALA A 57 -12.92 6.77 -37.05
C ALA A 57 -11.77 6.50 -36.05
N SER A 58 -10.71 7.31 -36.13
CA SER A 58 -9.62 7.23 -35.16
C SER A 58 -10.20 7.35 -33.75
N PRO A 59 -9.80 6.49 -32.79
CA PRO A 59 -10.27 6.61 -31.43
C PRO A 59 -9.91 8.01 -30.89
N PRO A 60 -10.76 8.60 -30.04
CA PRO A 60 -10.50 9.92 -29.48
C PRO A 60 -9.11 9.93 -28.82
N ARG A 61 -8.35 11.01 -29.04
CA ARG A 61 -7.05 11.20 -28.37
C ARG A 61 -7.30 11.15 -26.87
N LYS A 62 -6.82 10.07 -26.25
CA LYS A 62 -6.74 9.92 -24.80
C LYS A 62 -6.08 11.16 -24.23
N SER A 63 -6.61 11.67 -23.11
CA SER A 63 -5.97 12.80 -22.41
C SER A 63 -4.54 12.40 -22.04
N SER A 64 -3.64 13.39 -21.84
CA SER A 64 -2.26 13.06 -21.44
C SER A 64 -2.23 12.24 -20.14
N LEU A 65 -3.23 12.44 -19.27
CA LEU A 65 -3.43 11.68 -18.04
C LEU A 65 -3.77 10.20 -18.31
N ASP A 66 -4.64 9.92 -19.28
CA ASP A 66 -5.02 8.55 -19.64
C ASP A 66 -3.87 7.79 -20.31
N ALA A 67 -3.10 8.47 -21.15
CA ALA A 67 -1.90 7.90 -21.77
C ALA A 67 -0.80 7.59 -20.74
N MET A 68 -0.65 8.46 -19.73
CA MET A 68 0.27 8.24 -18.60
C MET A 68 -0.18 7.06 -17.72
N ARG A 69 -1.48 6.95 -17.42
CA ARG A 69 -2.06 5.82 -16.66
C ARG A 69 -1.82 4.48 -17.35
N GLU A 70 -2.01 4.42 -18.67
CA GLU A 70 -1.84 3.20 -19.46
C GLU A 70 -0.37 2.81 -19.67
N LYS A 71 0.53 3.80 -19.76
CA LYS A 71 1.98 3.56 -19.78
C LYS A 71 2.46 3.02 -18.42
N ARG A 72 1.86 3.48 -17.31
CA ARG A 72 2.15 3.04 -15.94
C ARG A 72 1.64 1.63 -15.66
N ALA A 73 0.45 1.27 -16.16
CA ALA A 73 -0.12 -0.07 -16.01
C ALA A 73 0.71 -1.17 -16.69
N ARG A 74 1.41 -0.85 -17.78
CA ARG A 74 2.29 -1.78 -18.50
C ARG A 74 3.63 -2.03 -17.80
N ALA A 75 4.03 -1.17 -16.86
CA ALA A 75 5.38 -1.19 -16.29
C ALA A 75 5.51 -1.94 -14.95
N ASN A 76 4.40 -2.29 -14.28
CA ASN A 76 4.45 -2.97 -12.96
C ASN A 76 3.25 -3.89 -12.72
N PRO A 77 3.36 -5.21 -13.02
CA PRO A 77 2.24 -6.16 -12.95
C PRO A 77 1.93 -6.70 -11.54
N THR A 78 2.73 -6.36 -10.52
CA THR A 78 2.48 -6.79 -9.14
C THR A 78 2.25 -5.58 -8.24
N TYR A 79 1.09 -5.59 -7.57
CA TYR A 79 0.63 -4.62 -6.57
C TYR A 79 -0.12 -3.38 -7.07
N SER A 80 -1.16 -3.61 -7.88
CA SER A 80 -2.11 -2.57 -8.30
C SER A 80 -3.55 -3.11 -8.42
N THR A 81 -4.00 -4.06 -7.62
CA THR A 81 -5.37 -4.60 -7.80
C THR A 81 -6.48 -3.63 -7.39
N ALA A 82 -6.20 -2.60 -6.56
CA ALA A 82 -7.19 -1.56 -6.24
C ALA A 82 -7.21 -0.43 -7.28
N ILE A 83 -6.06 -0.04 -7.83
CA ILE A 83 -5.95 1.03 -8.85
C ILE A 83 -6.15 0.48 -10.29
N GLN A 84 -5.87 -0.79 -10.56
CA GLN A 84 -6.15 -1.43 -11.87
C GLN A 84 -7.64 -1.59 -12.16
N GLN A 85 -8.52 -1.46 -11.16
CA GLN A 85 -9.95 -1.66 -11.39
C GLN A 85 -10.71 -0.43 -11.89
N ASN A 86 -10.06 0.75 -12.05
CA ASN A 86 -10.79 1.98 -12.41
C ASN A 86 -11.99 2.21 -11.48
N ARG A 87 -11.81 1.83 -10.21
CA ARG A 87 -12.89 1.79 -9.22
C ARG A 87 -13.21 3.20 -8.78
N ASP A 88 -14.49 3.48 -8.63
CA ASP A 88 -14.96 4.78 -8.21
C ASP A 88 -14.45 5.09 -6.78
N PRO A 89 -13.85 6.26 -6.51
CA PRO A 89 -13.34 6.62 -5.20
C PRO A 89 -14.39 6.55 -4.07
N HIS A 90 -15.66 6.87 -4.36
CA HIS A 90 -16.72 6.75 -3.37
C HIS A 90 -17.10 5.29 -3.12
N GLU A 91 -17.10 4.43 -4.14
CA GLU A 91 -17.28 2.99 -3.95
C GLU A 91 -16.18 2.39 -3.05
N PHE A 92 -14.93 2.81 -3.26
CA PHE A 92 -13.82 2.39 -2.41
C PHE A 92 -13.97 2.89 -0.96
N LEU A 93 -14.40 4.15 -0.78
CA LEU A 93 -14.72 4.68 0.54
C LEU A 93 -15.82 3.87 1.23
N LEU A 94 -16.92 3.55 0.54
CA LEU A 94 -18.02 2.76 1.10
C LEU A 94 -17.56 1.39 1.58
N GLU A 95 -16.66 0.72 0.85
CA GLU A 95 -16.07 -0.55 1.31
C GLU A 95 -15.28 -0.36 2.63
N LYS A 96 -14.51 0.73 2.74
CA LYS A 96 -13.74 1.00 3.97
C LYS A 96 -14.63 1.39 5.14
N GLU A 97 -15.69 2.16 4.90
CA GLU A 97 -16.70 2.49 5.91
C GLU A 97 -17.46 1.23 6.36
N ALA A 98 -17.76 0.30 5.47
CA ALA A 98 -18.39 -0.98 5.82
C ALA A 98 -17.50 -1.81 6.76
N ALA A 99 -16.18 -1.77 6.58
CA ALA A 99 -15.22 -2.47 7.46
C ALA A 99 -15.15 -1.88 8.87
N LEU A 100 -15.67 -0.67 9.11
CA LEU A 100 -15.72 -0.05 10.45
C LEU A 100 -16.78 -0.69 11.35
N ASN A 101 -17.70 -1.49 10.79
CA ASN A 101 -18.84 -2.06 11.50
C ASN A 101 -18.90 -3.61 11.38
N PRO A 102 -18.98 -4.36 12.50
CA PRO A 102 -18.92 -3.87 13.88
C PRO A 102 -17.52 -3.39 14.28
N PRO A 103 -17.40 -2.52 15.30
CA PRO A 103 -16.10 -2.06 15.77
C PRO A 103 -15.26 -3.23 16.30
N GLY A 104 -13.96 -3.20 15.99
CA GLY A 104 -13.02 -4.27 16.34
C GLY A 104 -11.76 -3.80 17.07
N PRO A 105 -10.86 -4.71 17.47
CA PRO A 105 -9.66 -4.40 18.26
C PRO A 105 -8.60 -3.57 17.51
N ILE A 106 -8.77 -3.37 16.20
CA ILE A 106 -7.87 -2.57 15.34
C ILE A 106 -8.64 -1.41 14.66
N GLN A 107 -9.69 -0.91 15.31
CA GLN A 107 -10.58 0.10 14.75
C GLN A 107 -9.82 1.34 14.24
N HIS A 108 -8.84 1.83 15.00
CA HIS A 108 -7.99 2.96 14.65
C HIS A 108 -7.25 2.76 13.31
N ARG A 109 -6.78 1.54 13.03
CA ARG A 109 -6.15 1.22 11.73
C ARG A 109 -7.17 1.31 10.60
N LEU A 110 -8.37 0.77 10.80
CA LEU A 110 -9.43 0.80 9.79
C LEU A 110 -9.91 2.22 9.53
N LEU A 111 -10.05 3.03 10.58
CA LEU A 111 -10.34 4.47 10.49
C LEU A 111 -9.26 5.19 9.66
N ALA A 112 -7.97 4.88 9.86
CA ALA A 112 -6.90 5.47 9.07
C ALA A 112 -6.98 5.12 7.58
N TYR A 113 -7.45 3.91 7.24
CA TYR A 113 -7.71 3.53 5.84
C TYR A 113 -8.96 4.20 5.26
N ALA A 114 -10.03 4.33 6.05
CA ALA A 114 -11.21 5.08 5.66
C ALA A 114 -10.88 6.57 5.44
N ALA A 115 -9.99 7.14 6.26
CA ALA A 115 -9.52 8.51 6.11
C ALA A 115 -8.83 8.76 4.76
N LYS A 116 -7.97 7.83 4.32
CA LYS A 116 -7.34 7.90 2.99
C LYS A 116 -8.36 7.79 1.86
N ALA A 117 -9.25 6.81 1.94
CA ALA A 117 -10.29 6.62 0.94
C ALA A 117 -11.22 7.85 0.84
N ALA A 118 -11.54 8.48 1.96
CA ALA A 118 -12.34 9.70 2.01
C ALA A 118 -11.60 10.88 1.37
N LEU A 119 -10.29 11.01 1.62
CA LEU A 119 -9.46 12.03 0.97
C LEU A 119 -9.43 11.83 -0.55
N GLU A 120 -9.24 10.59 -1.03
CA GLU A 120 -9.25 10.23 -2.45
C GLU A 120 -10.61 10.50 -3.11
N ALA A 121 -11.71 10.31 -2.36
CA ALA A 121 -13.08 10.62 -2.79
C ALA A 121 -13.41 12.12 -2.71
N GLY A 122 -12.51 12.98 -2.20
CA GLY A 122 -12.77 14.40 -2.04
C GLY A 122 -13.66 14.76 -0.84
N GLU A 123 -14.01 13.79 0.00
CA GLU A 123 -14.82 13.93 1.21
C GLU A 123 -13.96 14.45 2.38
N LYS A 124 -13.54 15.72 2.31
CA LYS A 124 -12.53 16.31 3.21
C LYS A 124 -12.89 16.21 4.69
N GLU A 125 -14.15 16.44 5.04
CA GLU A 125 -14.67 16.47 6.40
C GLU A 125 -14.67 15.08 7.01
N LYS A 126 -15.10 14.07 6.24
CA LYS A 126 -14.99 12.66 6.61
C LYS A 126 -13.54 12.25 6.79
N ALA A 127 -12.67 12.61 5.84
CA ALA A 127 -11.25 12.32 5.91
C ALA A 127 -10.62 12.88 7.20
N ARG A 128 -10.97 14.11 7.56
CA ARG A 128 -10.53 14.77 8.79
C ARG A 128 -11.05 14.06 10.04
N SER A 129 -12.35 13.70 10.08
CA SER A 129 -12.95 12.98 11.21
C SER A 129 -12.26 11.65 11.44
N TYR A 130 -12.20 10.81 10.40
CA TYR A 130 -11.60 9.48 10.48
C TYR A 130 -10.11 9.54 10.85
N ALA A 131 -9.36 10.51 10.33
CA ALA A 131 -7.96 10.67 10.69
C ALA A 131 -7.79 11.03 12.18
N ASN A 132 -8.59 11.97 12.70
CA ASN A 132 -8.54 12.34 14.12
C ASN A 132 -8.97 11.19 15.04
N GLU A 133 -10.02 10.46 14.68
CA GLU A 133 -10.49 9.29 15.44
C GLU A 133 -9.46 8.16 15.41
N ALA A 134 -8.78 7.94 14.27
CA ALA A 134 -7.68 6.99 14.17
C ALA A 134 -6.53 7.34 15.12
N LEU A 135 -6.11 8.61 15.16
CA LEU A 135 -5.04 9.07 16.05
C LEU A 135 -5.45 8.99 17.53
N ALA A 136 -6.70 9.33 17.85
CA ALA A 136 -7.23 9.22 19.21
C ALA A 136 -7.24 7.76 19.70
N GLY A 137 -7.77 6.83 18.89
CA GLY A 137 -7.78 5.41 19.22
C GLY A 137 -6.38 4.80 19.30
N ALA A 138 -5.46 5.23 18.42
CA ALA A 138 -4.07 4.82 18.48
C ALA A 138 -3.39 5.28 19.78
N ALA A 139 -3.63 6.52 20.20
CA ALA A 139 -3.11 7.07 21.45
C ALA A 139 -3.67 6.35 22.69
N GLU A 140 -4.96 6.04 22.71
CA GLU A 140 -5.61 5.27 23.79
C GLU A 140 -4.99 3.87 23.90
N MET A 141 -4.85 3.17 22.77
CA MET A 141 -4.22 1.85 22.73
C MET A 141 -2.74 1.90 23.13
N ALA A 142 -2.00 2.92 22.70
CA ALA A 142 -0.62 3.12 23.10
C ALA A 142 -0.49 3.35 24.62
N ALA A 143 -1.39 4.12 25.22
CA ALA A 143 -1.45 4.34 26.66
C ALA A 143 -1.74 3.04 27.43
N PHE A 144 -2.66 2.21 26.92
CA PHE A 144 -2.94 0.89 27.48
C PHE A 144 -1.69 -0.01 27.49
N TYR A 145 -0.90 0.00 26.41
CA TYR A 145 0.31 -0.82 26.30
C TYR A 145 1.50 -0.32 27.14
N LYS A 146 1.56 0.97 27.48
CA LYS A 146 2.67 1.57 28.24
C LYS A 146 2.91 0.91 29.62
N GLY A 147 1.88 0.30 30.20
CA GLY A 147 1.96 -0.41 31.49
C GLY A 147 2.31 -1.90 31.40
N LEU A 148 2.44 -2.45 30.19
CA LEU A 148 2.62 -3.89 29.99
C LEU A 148 4.10 -4.24 29.78
N LYS A 149 4.55 -5.33 30.42
CA LYS A 149 5.94 -5.84 30.35
C LYS A 149 6.35 -6.28 28.94
N TYR A 150 5.38 -6.54 28.07
CA TYR A 150 5.60 -6.92 26.67
C TYR A 150 5.32 -5.70 25.78
N THR A 151 6.36 -5.17 25.11
CA THR A 151 6.28 -4.04 24.16
C THR A 151 5.82 -4.45 22.76
N ALA A 152 5.86 -5.75 22.46
CA ALA A 152 5.39 -6.36 21.21
C ALA A 152 3.95 -6.04 20.74
N PRO A 153 2.96 -5.65 21.59
CA PRO A 153 1.61 -5.40 21.11
C PRO A 153 1.47 -4.21 20.15
N ARG A 154 2.40 -3.25 20.13
CA ARG A 154 2.23 -2.03 19.30
C ARG A 154 2.37 -2.30 17.81
N ARG A 155 3.36 -3.10 17.41
CA ARG A 155 3.58 -3.50 16.00
C ARG A 155 2.37 -4.21 15.37
N PHE A 156 1.71 -5.08 16.13
CA PHE A 156 0.57 -5.86 15.64
C PHE A 156 -0.77 -5.19 15.89
N GLY A 157 -0.84 -4.29 16.87
CA GLY A 157 -2.05 -3.57 17.28
C GLY A 157 -2.50 -2.50 16.30
N GLY A 158 -1.79 -2.23 15.21
CA GLY A 158 -2.20 -1.27 14.17
C GLY A 158 -2.01 0.20 14.51
N ILE A 159 -1.37 0.49 15.65
CA ILE A 159 -0.99 1.84 16.07
C ILE A 159 -0.08 2.53 15.03
N PRO A 160 1.01 1.92 14.53
CA PRO A 160 1.92 2.66 13.64
C PRO A 160 1.27 2.99 12.28
N ALA A 161 0.36 2.13 11.80
CA ALA A 161 -0.42 2.43 10.60
C ALA A 161 -1.40 3.58 10.82
N ALA A 162 -2.06 3.63 11.99
CA ALA A 162 -2.97 4.71 12.34
C ALA A 162 -2.24 6.05 12.54
N ASP A 163 -1.11 6.04 13.26
CA ASP A 163 -0.26 7.21 13.45
C ASP A 163 0.27 7.76 12.12
N TYR A 164 0.78 6.87 11.26
CA TYR A 164 1.30 7.25 9.96
C TYR A 164 0.19 7.83 9.07
N TYR A 165 -0.87 7.06 8.81
CA TYR A 165 -1.88 7.45 7.82
C TYR A 165 -2.83 8.53 8.32
N GLY A 166 -3.13 8.59 9.63
CA GLY A 166 -3.90 9.68 10.22
C GLY A 166 -3.19 11.02 10.04
N ASN A 167 -1.91 11.11 10.41
CA ASN A 167 -1.12 12.32 10.19
C ASN A 167 -0.92 12.61 8.70
N PHE A 168 -0.67 11.60 7.87
CA PHE A 168 -0.55 11.77 6.42
C PHE A 168 -1.79 12.44 5.81
N VAL A 169 -3.00 11.96 6.15
CA VAL A 169 -4.27 12.53 5.64
C VAL A 169 -4.45 13.97 6.13
N LEU A 170 -4.21 14.23 7.42
CA LEU A 170 -4.30 15.60 7.96
C LEU A 170 -3.30 16.55 7.31
N GLY A 171 -2.09 16.08 6.99
CA GLY A 171 -1.09 16.86 6.26
C GLY A 171 -1.52 17.19 4.84
N ARG A 172 -2.09 16.22 4.11
CA ARG A 172 -2.64 16.45 2.75
C ARG A 172 -3.81 17.43 2.78
N LEU A 173 -4.71 17.31 3.76
CA LEU A 173 -5.80 18.26 3.97
C LEU A 173 -5.27 19.67 4.25
N ALA A 174 -4.24 19.80 5.10
CA ALA A 174 -3.62 21.09 5.38
C ALA A 174 -3.03 21.73 4.12
N LEU A 175 -2.39 20.97 3.23
CA LEU A 175 -1.93 21.47 1.93
C LEU A 175 -3.09 21.94 1.04
N LEU A 176 -4.19 21.18 0.99
CA LEU A 176 -5.39 21.57 0.24
C LEU A 176 -6.03 22.86 0.77
N ASP A 177 -5.84 23.14 2.06
CA ASP A 177 -6.30 24.37 2.72
C ASP A 177 -5.26 25.51 2.63
N GLY A 178 -4.10 25.27 2.02
CA GLY A 178 -3.00 26.23 1.86
C GLY A 178 -2.12 26.41 3.12
N ASP A 179 -2.30 25.59 4.15
CA ASP A 179 -1.54 25.65 5.40
C ASP A 179 -0.32 24.71 5.36
N ILE A 180 0.75 25.22 4.73
CA ILE A 180 2.01 24.49 4.60
C ILE A 180 2.65 24.15 5.97
N ARG A 181 2.50 25.02 6.97
CA ARG A 181 3.11 24.81 8.29
C ARG A 181 2.43 23.70 9.06
N SER A 182 1.12 23.57 8.92
CA SER A 182 0.41 22.41 9.46
C SER A 182 0.79 21.13 8.71
N ALA A 183 0.93 21.19 7.38
CA ALA A 183 1.38 20.04 6.60
C ALA A 183 2.76 19.52 7.03
N GLU A 184 3.72 20.41 7.28
CA GLU A 184 5.06 20.06 7.82
C GLU A 184 4.96 19.34 9.17
N ARG A 185 4.18 19.89 10.11
CA ARG A 185 4.01 19.29 11.44
C ARG A 185 3.41 17.88 11.33
N TYR A 186 2.39 17.72 10.49
CA TYR A 186 1.77 16.43 10.25
C TYR A 186 2.71 15.46 9.53
N LEU A 187 3.52 15.93 8.59
CA LEU A 187 4.53 15.10 7.92
C LEU A 187 5.52 14.54 8.94
N ILE A 188 6.12 15.38 9.77
CA ILE A 188 7.06 14.94 10.83
C ILE A 188 6.37 13.99 11.80
N ALA A 189 5.14 14.30 12.23
CA ALA A 189 4.37 13.45 13.12
C ALA A 189 4.09 12.06 12.53
N SER A 190 3.83 11.97 11.22
CA SER A 190 3.64 10.69 10.53
C SER A 190 4.90 9.82 10.54
N GLY A 191 6.09 10.44 10.52
CA GLY A 191 7.38 9.73 10.56
C GLY A 191 7.72 9.15 11.92
N LYS A 192 7.26 9.78 13.02
CA LYS A 192 7.55 9.40 14.41
C LYS A 192 6.83 8.14 14.89
N ALA A 193 6.27 7.34 13.98
CA ALA A 193 5.66 6.06 14.33
C ALA A 193 6.74 5.17 14.96
N ASP A 194 6.70 5.07 16.30
CA ASP A 194 7.69 4.45 17.18
C ASP A 194 8.41 3.27 16.51
N GLY A 195 9.76 3.35 16.48
CA GLY A 195 10.70 2.55 15.67
C GLY A 195 10.66 1.01 15.78
N GLU A 196 9.57 0.44 16.27
CA GLU A 196 9.22 -0.99 16.23
C GLU A 196 8.54 -1.40 14.90
N GLY A 197 8.13 -0.43 14.08
CA GLY A 197 7.68 -0.60 12.69
C GLY A 197 6.33 -1.33 12.52
N ASP A 198 5.60 -1.08 11.42
CA ASP A 198 4.41 -1.85 11.01
C ASP A 198 4.79 -2.77 9.84
N ALA A 199 4.28 -4.00 9.83
CA ALA A 199 4.66 -5.00 8.82
C ALA A 199 4.36 -4.54 7.39
N VAL A 200 3.24 -3.83 7.17
CA VAL A 200 2.88 -3.30 5.85
C VAL A 200 3.82 -2.15 5.48
N LEU A 201 4.06 -1.21 6.39
CA LEU A 201 4.99 -0.09 6.15
C LEU A 201 6.43 -0.56 5.93
N SER A 202 6.88 -1.62 6.63
CA SER A 202 8.20 -2.22 6.43
C SER A 202 8.31 -3.03 5.13
N SER A 203 7.23 -3.67 4.67
CA SER A 203 7.24 -4.48 3.45
C SER A 203 7.13 -3.64 2.18
N TYR A 204 6.24 -2.65 2.18
CA TYR A 204 5.98 -1.83 1.00
C TYR A 204 6.70 -0.49 1.07
N GLY A 205 6.74 0.14 2.24
CA GLY A 205 7.25 1.49 2.45
C GLY A 205 6.12 2.49 2.75
N PRO A 206 6.44 3.61 3.43
CA PRO A 206 5.52 4.73 3.64
C PRO A 206 5.22 5.45 2.33
N ASN A 207 4.05 6.10 2.26
CA ASN A 207 3.65 6.92 1.11
C ASN A 207 4.33 8.30 1.17
N LEU A 208 5.17 8.63 0.18
CA LEU A 208 5.97 9.87 0.18
C LEU A 208 5.33 11.04 -0.59
N SER A 209 4.07 10.96 -1.04
CA SER A 209 3.42 12.11 -1.72
C SER A 209 3.39 13.34 -0.85
N LEU A 210 3.07 13.20 0.44
CA LEU A 210 2.99 14.37 1.32
C LEU A 210 4.35 15.07 1.39
N ALA A 211 5.45 14.33 1.52
CA ALA A 211 6.80 14.88 1.48
C ALA A 211 7.07 15.60 0.14
N LEU A 212 6.68 14.99 -0.98
CA LEU A 212 6.85 15.59 -2.30
C LEU A 212 6.05 16.89 -2.47
N GLU A 213 4.80 16.91 -2.01
CA GLU A 213 3.95 18.09 -2.09
C GLU A 213 4.45 19.21 -1.17
N VAL A 214 4.92 18.86 0.04
CA VAL A 214 5.59 19.81 0.95
C VAL A 214 6.84 20.42 0.30
N LEU A 215 7.67 19.63 -0.39
CA LEU A 215 8.82 20.16 -1.14
C LEU A 215 8.43 21.06 -2.32
N LYS A 216 7.32 20.76 -3.00
CA LYS A 216 6.86 21.51 -4.19
C LYS A 216 6.24 22.86 -3.84
N HIS A 217 5.52 22.93 -2.72
CA HIS A 217 4.75 24.11 -2.33
C HIS A 217 5.38 24.89 -1.18
N GLY A 218 6.39 24.31 -0.54
CA GLY A 218 7.07 24.87 0.62
C GLY A 218 8.31 25.70 0.30
N ASP A 219 8.89 26.24 1.36
CA ASP A 219 10.12 27.02 1.33
C ASP A 219 11.29 26.20 1.94
N ASP A 220 12.38 26.88 2.29
CA ASP A 220 13.57 26.22 2.82
C ASP A 220 13.29 25.45 4.12
N GLN A 221 12.38 25.97 4.97
CA GLN A 221 11.94 25.28 6.19
C GLN A 221 11.21 23.97 5.86
N SER A 222 10.41 23.95 4.80
CA SER A 222 9.74 22.74 4.34
C SER A 222 10.73 21.65 3.91
N ARG A 223 11.91 22.03 3.38
CA ARG A 223 12.98 21.06 3.08
C ARG A 223 13.55 20.45 4.35
N GLU A 224 13.79 21.24 5.38
CA GLU A 224 14.25 20.74 6.69
C GLU A 224 13.24 19.76 7.30
N ALA A 225 11.95 20.08 7.24
CA ALA A 225 10.88 19.19 7.71
C ALA A 225 10.86 17.85 6.96
N VAL A 226 11.09 17.87 5.64
CA VAL A 226 11.15 16.64 4.83
C VAL A 226 12.40 15.83 5.13
N LEU A 227 13.56 16.47 5.32
CA LEU A 227 14.79 15.78 5.73
C LEU A 227 14.62 15.11 7.10
N GLN A 228 14.00 15.81 8.05
CA GLN A 228 13.67 15.24 9.35
C GLN A 228 12.72 14.05 9.21
N PHE A 229 11.64 14.19 8.45
CA PHE A 229 10.71 13.09 8.19
C PHE A 229 11.41 11.86 7.61
N LEU A 230 12.30 12.05 6.64
CA LEU A 230 13.12 10.98 6.07
C LEU A 230 13.93 10.26 7.17
N ASP A 231 14.59 10.99 8.07
CA ASP A 231 15.34 10.40 9.19
C ASP A 231 14.46 9.57 10.13
N GLU A 232 13.20 9.98 10.36
CA GLU A 232 12.25 9.24 11.19
C GLU A 232 11.80 7.93 10.52
N ILE A 233 11.52 7.95 9.20
CA ILE A 233 11.03 6.76 8.48
C ILE A 233 12.12 5.78 8.03
N LYS A 234 13.40 6.11 8.22
CA LYS A 234 14.55 5.24 7.92
C LYS A 234 14.37 3.82 8.45
N VAL A 235 13.75 3.67 9.62
CA VAL A 235 13.54 2.37 10.29
C VAL A 235 12.78 1.37 9.44
N PHE A 236 11.89 1.85 8.57
CA PHE A 236 11.13 0.99 7.67
C PHE A 236 12.01 0.42 6.53
N TRP A 237 13.17 1.03 6.25
CA TRP A 237 13.88 0.92 4.97
C TRP A 237 15.29 0.31 5.07
N ASN A 238 15.54 -0.47 6.13
CA ASN A 238 16.83 -1.12 6.37
C ASN A 238 17.37 -1.97 5.19
N SER A 239 16.52 -2.37 4.23
CA SER A 239 16.92 -3.14 3.05
C SER A 239 17.29 -2.31 1.81
N LYS A 240 17.10 -0.98 1.81
CA LYS A 240 17.32 -0.10 0.63
C LYS A 240 18.02 1.24 0.99
N PRO A 241 19.20 1.21 1.63
CA PRO A 241 19.85 2.43 2.13
C PRO A 241 20.27 3.42 1.03
N SER A 242 20.58 2.96 -0.19
CA SER A 242 21.13 3.82 -1.24
C SER A 242 20.15 4.87 -1.79
N TYR A 243 18.84 4.60 -1.81
CA TYR A 243 17.84 5.57 -2.27
C TYR A 243 17.63 6.69 -1.26
N TYR A 244 17.67 6.34 0.02
CA TYR A 244 17.52 7.26 1.13
C TYR A 244 18.58 8.36 1.10
N ASP A 245 19.85 7.97 1.02
CA ASP A 245 20.97 8.92 0.99
C ASP A 245 20.94 9.80 -0.26
N GLN A 246 20.56 9.22 -1.41
CA GLN A 246 20.40 9.97 -2.67
C GLN A 246 19.34 11.06 -2.55
N TRP A 247 18.18 10.76 -1.99
CA TRP A 247 17.13 11.77 -1.87
C TRP A 247 17.48 12.87 -0.90
N LYS A 248 18.14 12.55 0.23
CA LYS A 248 18.64 13.57 1.15
C LYS A 248 19.64 14.49 0.45
N ALA A 249 20.57 13.94 -0.32
CA ALA A 249 21.53 14.72 -1.10
C ALA A 249 20.83 15.64 -2.12
N GLN A 250 19.83 15.13 -2.84
CA GLN A 250 19.02 15.91 -3.78
C GLN A 250 18.31 17.07 -3.08
N ILE A 251 17.61 16.81 -1.97
CA ILE A 251 16.89 17.84 -1.21
C ILE A 251 17.85 18.92 -0.69
N VAL A 252 19.02 18.53 -0.17
CA VAL A 252 20.06 19.46 0.31
C VAL A 252 20.61 20.31 -0.83
N ALA A 253 20.75 19.74 -2.03
CA ALA A 253 21.17 20.46 -3.23
C ALA A 253 20.06 21.36 -3.83
N GLY A 254 18.85 21.37 -3.24
CA GLY A 254 17.69 22.08 -3.76
C GLY A 254 17.03 21.40 -4.97
N GLU A 255 17.41 20.16 -5.26
CA GLU A 255 16.83 19.32 -6.31
C GLU A 255 15.57 18.61 -5.81
N MET A 256 14.66 18.30 -6.74
CA MET A 256 13.45 17.55 -6.42
C MET A 256 13.74 16.04 -6.49
N PRO A 257 13.62 15.29 -5.38
CA PRO A 257 13.92 13.87 -5.39
C PRO A 257 12.88 13.08 -6.18
N ASN A 258 13.34 12.03 -6.88
CA ASN A 258 12.44 11.07 -7.51
C ASN A 258 12.09 9.94 -6.53
N PHE A 259 11.04 10.16 -5.74
CA PHE A 259 10.53 9.16 -4.81
C PHE A 259 9.88 7.94 -5.49
N GLU A 260 9.59 7.97 -6.80
CA GLU A 260 9.03 6.81 -7.52
C GLU A 260 10.06 5.70 -7.74
N ALA A 261 11.35 5.99 -7.55
CA ALA A 261 12.44 5.04 -7.80
C ALA A 261 12.40 3.78 -6.90
N VAL A 262 11.68 3.82 -5.77
CA VAL A 262 11.58 2.69 -4.82
C VAL A 262 10.32 1.84 -4.96
N GLY A 263 9.38 2.24 -5.82
CA GLY A 263 8.08 1.57 -6.00
C GLY A 263 6.89 2.53 -5.98
N PRO A 264 5.65 2.03 -6.18
CA PRO A 264 4.44 2.83 -6.38
C PRO A 264 3.87 3.48 -5.10
N ASN A 265 4.71 3.99 -4.19
CA ASN A 265 4.27 4.56 -2.91
C ASN A 265 4.10 6.08 -2.95
N LEU A 266 3.71 6.66 -4.08
CA LEU A 266 3.46 8.10 -4.14
C LEU A 266 1.99 8.47 -4.12
N TYR A 267 1.09 7.60 -4.54
CA TYR A 267 -0.33 7.95 -4.55
C TYR A 267 -1.14 6.74 -4.09
N ASN A 268 -1.64 6.85 -2.87
CA ASN A 268 -2.98 6.40 -2.52
C ASN A 268 -3.69 7.72 -2.21
#